data_AF-A0A7K2JV09-F1
#
_entry.id   AF-A0A7K2JV09-F1
#
_cell.length_a   1.000
_cell.length_b   1.000
_cell.length_c   1.000
_cell.angle_alpha   90.00
_cell.angle_beta   90.00
_cell.angle_gamma   90.00
#
_symmetry.space_group_name_H-M   'P 1'
#
loop_
_entity.id
_entity.type
_entity.pdbx_description
1 polymer ?
#
loop_
_entity_poly.entity_id
_entity_poly.type
_entity_poly.pdbx_seq_one_letter_code
_entity_poly.pdbx_strand_id
1 'polypeptide(L)'
;MHTITAPTAADPTRSREAQGDFLLQPPDPAQRVPCRIDPVDLRRLDLLALLTAAGIAPSAGDRAAIERLSELPGSVHVALHRWLEQAYGFCR
;
A
#
# COMPACT_ATOMS: atom_id res chain seq x y z
N MET A 1 -18.13 -36.31 -26.09
CA MET A 1 -17.21 -36.30 -27.25
C MET A 1 -16.26 -35.14 -27.06
N HIS A 2 -14.98 -35.41 -26.73
CA HIS A 2 -13.96 -34.38 -26.55
C HIS A 2 -12.99 -34.44 -27.73
N THR A 3 -12.94 -33.37 -28.50
CA THR A 3 -11.95 -33.22 -29.57
C THR A 3 -10.65 -32.70 -28.95
N ILE A 4 -9.62 -33.56 -28.95
CA ILE A 4 -8.23 -33.20 -28.70
C ILE A 4 -7.68 -32.55 -29.96
N THR A 5 -7.23 -31.30 -29.86
CA THR A 5 -6.38 -30.68 -30.87
C THR A 5 -4.91 -30.84 -30.44
N ALA A 6 -4.13 -31.31 -31.40
CA ALA A 6 -2.73 -31.72 -31.33
C ALA A 6 -1.76 -30.56 -31.02
N PRO A 7 -0.53 -30.86 -30.57
CA PRO A 7 0.42 -29.90 -30.02
C PRO A 7 1.05 -29.07 -31.16
N THR A 8 1.06 -27.75 -31.02
CA THR A 8 1.83 -26.89 -31.91
C THR A 8 3.32 -27.03 -31.60
N ALA A 9 4.11 -27.01 -32.66
CA ALA A 9 5.50 -27.40 -32.72
C ALA A 9 6.38 -26.67 -31.70
N ALA A 10 7.33 -27.43 -31.15
CA ALA A 10 8.40 -26.94 -30.30
C ALA A 10 9.21 -25.85 -31.00
N ASP A 11 9.29 -24.68 -30.38
CA ASP A 11 10.33 -23.69 -30.68
C ASP A 11 11.64 -24.14 -30.01
N PRO A 12 12.72 -24.42 -30.76
CA PRO A 12 13.96 -24.98 -30.20
C PRO A 12 14.87 -23.93 -29.56
N THR A 13 14.43 -22.67 -29.43
CA THR A 13 15.22 -21.60 -28.80
C THR A 13 14.85 -21.33 -27.35
N ARG A 14 14.50 -22.39 -26.60
CA ARG A 14 14.69 -22.37 -25.14
C ARG A 14 16.18 -22.56 -24.84
N SER A 15 16.99 -21.60 -25.30
CA SER A 15 18.35 -21.45 -24.79
C SER A 15 18.22 -21.21 -23.30
N ARG A 16 18.65 -22.24 -22.58
CA ARG A 16 18.75 -22.31 -21.13
C ARG A 16 19.89 -21.38 -20.69
N GLU A 17 19.64 -20.09 -20.79
CA GLU A 17 20.62 -19.05 -20.47
C GLU A 17 20.27 -18.46 -19.10
N ALA A 18 21.13 -18.77 -18.12
CA ALA A 18 21.29 -18.10 -16.85
C ALA A 18 20.02 -17.82 -16.04
N GLN A 19 19.59 -18.84 -15.29
CA GLN A 19 18.73 -18.74 -14.12
C GLN A 19 19.46 -17.97 -12.99
N GLY A 20 19.66 -16.66 -13.16
CA GLY A 20 20.11 -15.76 -12.10
C GLY A 20 18.97 -14.82 -11.73
N ASP A 21 18.80 -14.54 -10.44
CA ASP A 21 18.00 -13.39 -9.99
C ASP A 21 18.66 -12.11 -10.54
N PHE A 22 18.29 -11.72 -11.75
CA PHE A 22 18.67 -10.42 -12.28
C PHE A 22 17.88 -9.38 -11.51
N LEU A 23 18.57 -8.63 -10.65
CA LEU A 23 18.00 -7.45 -10.02
C LEU A 23 17.61 -6.48 -11.13
N LEU A 24 16.30 -6.39 -11.38
CA LEU A 24 15.76 -5.40 -12.31
C LEU A 24 16.23 -4.01 -11.87
N GLN A 25 16.72 -3.23 -12.83
CA GLN A 25 17.04 -1.84 -12.56
C GLN A 25 15.80 -1.12 -12.03
N PRO A 26 15.92 -0.26 -10.99
CA PRO A 26 14.79 0.51 -10.50
C PRO A 26 14.12 1.29 -11.64
N PRO A 27 12.78 1.30 -11.73
CA PRO A 27 12.07 2.00 -12.80
C PRO A 27 12.34 3.50 -12.76
N ASP A 28 12.46 4.11 -13.94
CA ASP A 28 12.74 5.54 -14.11
C ASP A 28 11.68 6.39 -13.37
N PRO A 29 12.08 7.29 -12.45
CA PRO A 29 11.14 8.16 -11.74
C PRO A 29 10.31 9.05 -12.68
N ALA A 30 10.84 9.44 -13.85
CA ALA A 30 10.11 10.25 -14.83
C ALA A 30 8.99 9.48 -15.54
N GLN A 31 9.06 8.15 -15.54
CA GLN A 31 8.04 7.26 -16.11
C GLN A 31 6.96 6.85 -15.11
N ARG A 32 7.05 7.32 -13.85
CA ARG A 32 6.03 7.03 -12.84
C ARG A 32 4.73 7.75 -13.18
N VAL A 33 3.63 7.01 -13.08
CA VAL A 33 2.30 7.61 -13.18
C VAL A 33 2.16 8.67 -12.07
N PRO A 34 1.70 9.89 -12.38
CA PRO A 34 1.43 10.90 -11.37
C PRO A 34 0.36 10.39 -10.39
N CYS A 35 0.78 9.93 -9.21
CA CYS A 35 -0.14 9.52 -8.16
C CYS A 35 -0.73 10.77 -7.49
N ARG A 36 -1.99 11.08 -7.79
CA ARG A 36 -2.81 11.95 -6.95
C ARG A 36 -3.55 11.06 -5.97
N ILE A 37 -3.09 11.08 -4.72
CA ILE A 37 -3.78 10.39 -3.63
C ILE A 37 -4.94 11.29 -3.19
N ASP A 38 -6.13 10.71 -3.00
CA ASP A 38 -7.27 11.45 -2.48
C ASP A 38 -6.94 12.01 -1.08
N PRO A 39 -7.32 13.25 -0.74
CA PRO A 39 -7.13 13.78 0.60
C PRO A 39 -7.71 12.90 1.72
N VAL A 40 -8.81 12.17 1.48
CA VAL A 40 -9.36 11.17 2.41
C VAL A 40 -8.39 10.01 2.60
N ASP A 41 -7.82 9.50 1.52
CA ASP A 41 -6.86 8.39 1.56
C ASP A 41 -5.56 8.79 2.25
N LEU A 42 -5.07 10.02 2.02
CA LEU A 42 -3.93 10.58 2.75
C LEU A 42 -4.20 10.63 4.26
N ARG A 43 -5.35 11.20 4.65
CA ARG A 43 -5.79 11.26 6.06
C ARG A 43 -5.88 9.87 6.69
N ARG A 44 -6.40 8.90 5.96
CA ARG A 44 -6.47 7.50 6.41
C ARG A 44 -5.09 6.92 6.68
N LEU A 45 -4.16 7.12 5.76
CA LEU A 45 -2.78 6.64 5.90
C LEU A 45 -2.07 7.30 7.09
N ASP A 46 -2.23 8.62 7.24
CA ASP A 46 -1.65 9.38 8.34
C ASP A 46 -2.17 8.90 9.70
N LEU A 47 -3.48 8.66 9.82
CA LEU A 47 -4.08 8.13 11.05
C LEU A 47 -3.57 6.72 11.37
N LEU A 48 -3.49 5.84 10.37
CA LEU A 48 -2.96 4.48 10.55
C LEU A 48 -1.49 4.48 10.97
N ALA A 49 -0.69 5.35 10.36
CA ALA A 49 0.72 5.52 10.71
C ALA A 49 0.87 6.01 12.16
N LEU A 50 0.05 6.97 12.56
CA LEU A 50 0.06 7.51 13.91
C LEU A 50 -0.33 6.46 14.97
N LEU A 51 -1.39 5.71 14.72
CA LEU A 51 -1.81 4.60 15.60
C LEU A 51 -0.70 3.54 15.71
N THR A 52 -0.09 3.17 14.58
CA THR A 52 1.02 2.22 14.54
C THR A 52 2.23 2.72 15.34
N ALA A 53 2.59 3.99 15.17
CA ALA A 53 3.70 4.60 15.90
C ALA A 53 3.40 4.65 17.42
N ALA A 54 2.14 4.84 17.80
CA ALA A 54 1.70 4.76 19.19
C ALA A 54 1.64 3.31 19.75
N GLY A 55 1.99 2.30 18.95
CA GLY A 55 1.92 0.89 19.32
C GLY A 55 0.50 0.32 19.33
N ILE A 56 -0.47 1.02 18.74
CA ILE A 56 -1.87 0.62 18.66
C ILE A 56 -2.09 -0.04 17.31
N ALA A 57 -2.19 -1.37 17.29
CA ALA A 57 -2.59 -2.12 16.10
C ALA A 57 -4.12 -2.03 15.94
N PRO A 58 -4.66 -1.37 14.89
CA PRO A 58 -6.09 -1.30 14.68
C PRO A 58 -6.65 -2.69 14.40
N SER A 59 -7.75 -3.04 15.06
CA SER A 59 -8.45 -4.30 14.78
C SER A 59 -9.24 -4.20 13.47
N ALA A 60 -9.65 -5.34 12.92
CA ALA A 60 -10.54 -5.35 11.75
C ALA A 60 -11.89 -4.65 12.02
N GLY A 61 -12.33 -4.62 13.29
CA GLY A 61 -13.55 -3.91 13.71
C GLY A 61 -13.44 -2.39 13.64
N ASP A 62 -12.22 -1.84 13.71
CA ASP A 62 -11.98 -0.39 13.72
C ASP A 62 -11.99 0.21 12.31
N ARG A 63 -12.03 -0.63 11.27
CA ARG A 63 -11.95 -0.20 9.87
C ARG A 63 -13.02 0.85 9.52
N ALA A 64 -14.28 0.60 9.88
CA ALA A 64 -15.37 1.52 9.58
C ALA A 64 -15.20 2.86 10.33
N ALA A 65 -14.69 2.83 11.56
CA ALA A 65 -14.40 4.03 12.32
C ALA A 65 -13.27 4.84 11.66
N ILE A 66 -12.20 4.18 11.21
CA ILE A 66 -11.07 4.82 10.51
C ILE A 66 -11.53 5.45 9.19
N GLU A 67 -12.35 4.74 8.40
CA GLU A 67 -12.92 5.28 7.16
C GLU A 67 -13.75 6.55 7.44
N ARG A 68 -14.61 6.53 8.46
CA ARG A 68 -15.40 7.72 8.85
C ARG A 68 -14.56 8.87 9.38
N LEU A 69 -13.55 8.58 10.20
CA LEU A 69 -12.62 9.60 10.68
C LEU A 69 -11.90 10.26 9.49
N SER A 70 -11.49 9.47 8.50
CA SER A 70 -10.79 9.92 7.28
C SER A 70 -11.61 10.91 6.44
N GLU A 71 -12.93 10.82 6.47
CA GLU A 71 -13.83 11.77 5.78
C GLU A 71 -13.84 13.16 6.45
N LEU A 72 -13.55 13.24 7.75
CA LEU A 72 -13.63 14.48 8.54
C LEU A 72 -12.61 15.54 8.09
N PRO A 73 -12.96 16.85 8.12
CA PRO A 73 -12.10 17.93 7.66
C PRO A 73 -10.68 17.89 8.26
N GLY A 74 -9.70 18.40 7.51
CA GLY A 74 -8.29 18.39 7.92
C GLY A 74 -8.02 19.03 9.29
N SER A 75 -8.78 20.06 9.69
CA SER A 75 -8.68 20.67 11.03
C SER A 75 -8.99 19.68 12.16
N VAL A 76 -9.94 18.77 11.95
CA VAL A 76 -10.28 17.72 12.91
C VAL A 76 -9.17 16.69 13.00
N HIS A 77 -8.56 16.32 11.86
CA HIS A 77 -7.39 15.45 11.85
C HIS A 77 -6.20 16.04 12.62
N VAL A 78 -5.92 17.34 12.44
CA VAL A 78 -4.85 18.01 13.19
C VAL A 78 -5.09 17.95 14.70
N ALA A 79 -6.33 18.17 15.14
CA ALA A 79 -6.69 18.06 16.55
C ALA A 79 -6.54 16.61 17.06
N LEU A 80 -7.00 15.63 16.29
CA LEU A 80 -6.89 14.21 16.62
C LEU A 80 -5.42 13.77 16.74
N HIS A 81 -4.58 14.19 15.80
CA HIS A 81 -3.14 13.92 15.82
C HIS A 81 -2.50 14.48 17.09
N ARG A 82 -2.75 15.75 17.40
CA ARG A 82 -2.24 16.40 18.61
C ARG A 82 -2.66 15.67 19.88
N TRP A 83 -3.91 15.20 19.95
CA TRP A 83 -4.40 14.46 21.12
C TRP A 83 -3.73 13.10 21.27
N LEU A 84 -3.57 12.35 20.18
CA LEU A 84 -2.91 11.05 20.20
C LEU A 84 -1.42 11.18 20.54
N GLU A 85 -0.74 12.16 19.95
CA GLU A 85 0.64 12.50 20.31
C GLU A 85 0.79 12.83 21.80
N GLN A 86 -0.14 13.59 22.35
CA GLN A 86 -0.14 13.99 23.76
C GLN A 86 -0.48 12.84 24.71
N ALA A 87 -1.46 12.01 24.34
CA ALA A 87 -1.98 10.94 25.19
C ALA A 87 -1.02 9.74 25.25
N TYR A 88 -0.46 9.36 24.11
CA TYR A 88 0.42 8.22 24.04
C TYR A 88 1.86 8.59 24.29
N GLY A 89 2.21 9.88 24.14
CA GLY A 89 3.55 10.37 24.28
C GLY A 89 4.45 9.62 23.31
N PHE A 90 4.87 10.26 22.22
CA PHE A 90 6.07 9.78 21.53
C PHE A 90 7.29 10.04 22.43
N CYS A 91 7.31 9.39 23.59
CA CYS A 91 8.34 9.42 24.61
C CYS A 91 9.56 8.75 24.00
N ARG A 92 10.39 9.63 23.44
CA ARG A 92 11.83 9.54 23.37
C ARG A 92 12.46 9.00 24.65
#